data_AF-A0A292R916-F1
#
_entry.id   AF-A0A292R916-F1
#
_cell.length_a   1.000
_cell.length_b   1.000
_cell.length_c   1.000
_cell.angle_alpha   90.00
_cell.angle_beta   90.00
_cell.angle_gamma   90.00
#
_symmetry.space_group_name_H-M   'P 1'
#
loop_
_entity.id
_entity.type
_entity.pdbx_description
1 polymer ?
#
loop_
_entity_poly.entity_id
_entity_poly.type
_entity_poly.pdbx_seq_one_letter_code
_entity_poly.pdbx_strand_id
1 'polypeptide(L)'
;MNKNKFLHIIFSICTMFIVICIFYYTKWGFVRFYPVLVNFSLFLLFFVSSFKKETVIQKFAKLVEPDIKPKALDYTRKLTYIWAGFTFLNTLVSLATVFMPEKVWALYNGCISYLLVGSFFAIEYIVRIKFKRKYDC
;
A
#
# COMPACT_ATOMS: atom_id res chain seq x y z
N MET A 1 -19.24 -28.80 -7.96
CA MET A 1 -18.43 -27.56 -7.87
C MET A 1 -18.90 -26.59 -8.95
N ASN A 2 -19.23 -25.34 -8.60
CA ASN A 2 -19.90 -24.41 -9.54
C ASN A 2 -18.96 -24.06 -10.71
N LYS A 3 -19.42 -24.14 -11.97
CA LYS A 3 -18.59 -23.98 -13.18
C LYS A 3 -17.79 -22.67 -13.18
N ASN A 4 -18.37 -21.60 -12.62
CA ASN A 4 -17.72 -20.29 -12.46
C ASN A 4 -16.60 -20.32 -11.41
N LYS A 5 -16.77 -21.05 -10.29
CA LYS A 5 -15.71 -21.22 -9.27
C LYS A 5 -14.52 -21.99 -9.84
N PHE A 6 -14.77 -23.02 -10.64
CA PHE A 6 -13.71 -23.78 -11.32
C PHE A 6 -12.94 -22.91 -12.33
N LEU A 7 -13.64 -22.07 -13.10
CA LEU A 7 -13.04 -21.11 -14.01
C LEU A 7 -12.16 -20.08 -13.29
N HIS A 8 -12.61 -19.55 -12.14
CA HIS A 8 -11.81 -18.62 -11.33
C HIS A 8 -10.55 -19.27 -10.72
N ILE A 9 -10.64 -20.55 -10.34
CA ILE A 9 -9.49 -21.31 -9.81
C ILE A 9 -8.45 -21.52 -10.92
N ILE A 10 -8.88 -21.97 -12.10
CA ILE A 10 -7.98 -22.13 -13.26
C ILE A 10 -7.33 -20.80 -13.62
N PHE A 11 -8.11 -19.71 -13.67
CA PHE A 11 -7.58 -18.39 -13.97
C PHE A 11 -6.54 -17.94 -12.94
N SER A 12 -6.77 -18.17 -11.64
CA SER A 12 -5.81 -17.85 -10.58
C SER A 12 -4.53 -18.69 -10.65
N ILE A 13 -4.62 -19.96 -11.03
CA ILE A 13 -3.46 -20.84 -11.20
C ILE A 13 -2.65 -20.42 -12.42
N CYS A 14 -3.30 -20.13 -13.55
CA CYS A 14 -2.65 -19.65 -14.75
C CYS A 14 -1.94 -18.31 -14.53
N THR A 15 -2.56 -17.37 -13.82
CA THR A 15 -1.91 -16.09 -13.49
C THR A 15 -0.71 -16.29 -12.57
N MET A 16 -0.81 -17.15 -11.55
CA MET A 16 0.31 -17.48 -10.67
C MET A 16 1.48 -18.12 -11.44
N PHE A 17 1.21 -19.04 -12.36
CA PHE A 17 2.24 -19.68 -13.19
C PHE A 17 2.93 -18.68 -14.13
N ILE A 18 2.16 -17.77 -14.75
CA ILE A 18 2.69 -16.70 -15.60
C ILE A 18 3.62 -15.78 -14.81
N VAL A 19 3.24 -15.40 -13.59
CA VAL A 19 4.09 -14.57 -12.72
C VAL A 19 5.42 -15.28 -12.42
N ILE A 20 5.39 -16.58 -12.07
CA ILE A 20 6.60 -17.36 -11.79
C ILE A 20 7.52 -17.44 -13.02
N CYS A 21 6.97 -17.71 -14.20
CA CYS A 21 7.73 -17.73 -15.45
C CYS A 21 8.36 -16.36 -15.74
N ILE A 22 7.63 -15.26 -15.54
CA ILE A 22 8.16 -13.90 -15.71
C ILE A 22 9.33 -13.66 -14.75
N PHE A 23 9.20 -14.04 -13.48
CA PHE A 23 10.29 -13.90 -12.50
C PHE A 23 11.51 -14.75 -12.86
N TYR A 24 11.32 -15.95 -13.42
CA TYR A 24 12.41 -16.83 -13.84
C TYR A 24 13.18 -16.29 -15.06
N TYR A 25 12.47 -15.69 -16.03
CA TYR A 25 13.07 -15.16 -17.26
C TYR A 25 13.56 -13.70 -17.15
N THR A 26 13.14 -12.97 -16.13
CA THR A 26 13.55 -11.57 -15.94
C THR A 26 14.97 -11.50 -15.37
N LYS A 27 15.88 -10.78 -16.05
CA LYS A 27 17.24 -10.55 -15.56
C LYS A 27 17.21 -9.90 -14.17
N TRP A 28 18.06 -10.39 -13.25
CA TRP A 28 18.16 -9.97 -11.84
C TRP A 28 18.18 -8.45 -11.61
N GLY A 29 18.74 -7.68 -12.54
CA GLY A 29 18.76 -6.21 -12.45
C GLY A 29 17.36 -5.58 -12.45
N PHE A 30 16.41 -6.09 -13.25
CA PHE A 30 15.04 -5.55 -13.30
C PHE A 30 14.21 -5.93 -12.08
N VAL A 31 14.48 -7.10 -11.50
CA VAL A 31 13.80 -7.59 -10.29
C VAL A 31 14.09 -6.67 -9.09
N ARG A 32 15.30 -6.07 -9.02
CA ARG A 32 15.65 -5.15 -7.94
C ARG A 32 14.85 -3.84 -7.93
N PHE A 33 14.39 -3.38 -9.10
CA PHE A 33 13.57 -2.17 -9.22
C PHE A 33 12.09 -2.42 -8.95
N TYR A 34 11.64 -3.69 -8.93
CA TYR A 34 10.23 -4.00 -8.71
C TYR A 34 9.68 -3.43 -7.39
N PRO A 35 10.33 -3.62 -6.23
CA PRO A 35 9.85 -3.04 -4.97
C PRO A 35 9.82 -1.50 -4.99
N VAL A 36 10.77 -0.87 -5.69
CA VAL A 36 10.82 0.59 -5.84
C VAL A 36 9.60 1.08 -6.61
N LEU A 37 9.30 0.45 -7.75
CA LEU A 37 8.13 0.79 -8.57
C LEU A 37 6.82 0.60 -7.82
N VAL A 38 6.70 -0.47 -7.03
CA VAL A 38 5.49 -0.74 -6.23
C VAL A 38 5.32 0.34 -5.15
N ASN A 39 6.38 0.64 -4.37
CA ASN A 39 6.34 1.69 -3.36
C ASN A 39 6.05 3.08 -3.98
N PHE A 40 6.68 3.38 -5.11
CA PHE A 40 6.46 4.62 -5.84
C PHE A 40 5.03 4.74 -6.36
N SER A 41 4.45 3.65 -6.88
CA SER A 41 3.06 3.61 -7.33
C SER A 41 2.09 3.88 -6.17
N LEU A 42 2.38 3.32 -4.99
CA LEU A 42 1.60 3.59 -3.77
C LEU A 42 1.73 5.05 -3.34
N PHE A 43 2.94 5.61 -3.38
CA PHE A 43 3.17 7.03 -3.14
C PHE A 43 2.37 7.90 -4.11
N LEU A 44 2.46 7.64 -5.42
CA LEU A 44 1.71 8.37 -6.43
C LEU A 44 0.20 8.30 -6.18
N LEU A 45 -0.31 7.13 -5.81
CA LEU A 45 -1.72 6.94 -5.49
C LEU A 45 -2.15 7.88 -4.34
N PHE A 46 -1.41 7.94 -3.23
CA PHE A 46 -1.73 8.83 -2.13
C PHE A 46 -1.51 10.30 -2.48
N PHE A 47 -0.41 10.62 -3.16
CA PHE A 47 -0.03 11.97 -3.54
C PHE A 47 -1.04 12.60 -4.51
N VAL A 48 -1.29 11.94 -5.65
CA VAL A 48 -2.27 12.38 -6.64
C VAL A 48 -3.66 12.47 -6.02
N SER A 49 -3.99 11.52 -5.16
CA SER A 49 -5.28 11.54 -4.47
C SER A 49 -5.43 12.73 -3.52
N SER A 50 -4.34 13.28 -2.99
CA SER A 50 -4.40 14.41 -2.06
C SER A 50 -4.85 15.72 -2.74
N PHE A 51 -4.62 15.84 -4.05
CA PHE A 51 -5.08 16.98 -4.87
C PHE A 51 -6.54 16.85 -5.34
N LYS A 52 -7.15 15.67 -5.22
CA LYS A 52 -8.55 15.47 -5.59
C LYS A 52 -9.49 16.03 -4.52
N LYS A 53 -10.73 16.32 -4.91
CA LYS A 53 -11.80 16.78 -3.99
C LYS A 53 -11.96 15.79 -2.82
N GLU A 54 -11.95 14.50 -3.14
CA GLU A 54 -11.97 13.40 -2.17
C GLU A 54 -10.71 12.54 -2.28
N THR A 55 -10.08 12.26 -1.15
CA THR A 55 -8.90 11.39 -1.07
C THR A 55 -9.27 9.91 -1.10
N VAL A 56 -8.32 9.03 -1.42
CA VAL A 56 -8.51 7.56 -1.41
C VAL A 56 -8.94 7.11 -0.03
N ILE A 57 -8.32 7.64 1.04
CA ILE A 57 -8.70 7.32 2.41
C ILE A 57 -10.13 7.79 2.71
N GLN A 58 -10.54 8.97 2.22
CA GLN A 58 -11.91 9.46 2.37
C GLN A 58 -12.91 8.58 1.62
N LYS A 59 -12.59 8.12 0.41
CA LYS A 59 -13.42 7.18 -0.36
C LYS A 59 -13.59 5.86 0.38
N PHE A 60 -12.50 5.28 0.88
CA PHE A 60 -12.56 4.08 1.72
C PHE A 60 -13.35 4.32 3.00
N ALA A 61 -13.20 5.47 3.65
CA ALA A 61 -13.95 5.81 4.85
C ALA A 61 -15.46 5.90 4.58
N LYS A 62 -15.87 6.55 3.48
CA LYS A 62 -17.29 6.62 3.06
C LYS A 62 -17.88 5.28 2.67
N LEU A 63 -17.07 4.38 2.09
CA LEU A 63 -17.50 3.01 1.77
C LEU A 63 -17.78 2.19 3.04
N VAL A 64 -16.99 2.39 4.09
CA VAL A 64 -17.17 1.69 5.38
C VAL A 64 -18.26 2.33 6.21
N GLU A 65 -18.36 3.66 6.20
CA GLU A 65 -19.27 4.45 7.03
C GLU A 65 -19.84 5.61 6.20
N PRO A 66 -21.02 5.44 5.57
CA PRO A 66 -21.61 6.43 4.66
C PRO A 66 -21.87 7.79 5.31
N ASP A 67 -22.30 7.81 6.57
CA ASP A 67 -22.66 9.02 7.34
C ASP A 67 -21.48 9.61 8.13
N ILE A 68 -20.28 9.61 7.52
CA ILE A 68 -19.08 10.12 8.17
C ILE A 68 -19.15 11.64 8.43
N LYS A 69 -18.94 12.03 9.69
CA LYS A 69 -18.94 13.45 10.12
C LYS A 69 -17.88 14.27 9.36
N PRO A 70 -18.13 15.55 9.03
CA PRO A 70 -17.17 16.40 8.31
C PRO A 70 -15.79 16.51 8.97
N LYS A 71 -15.73 16.55 10.31
CA LYS A 71 -14.46 16.57 11.07
C LYS A 71 -13.60 15.32 10.84
N ALA A 72 -14.23 14.16 10.64
CA ALA A 72 -13.52 12.91 10.34
C ALA A 72 -13.02 12.88 8.89
N LEU A 73 -13.72 13.56 7.96
CA LEU A 73 -13.22 13.78 6.60
C LEU A 73 -11.96 14.66 6.58
N ASP A 74 -11.89 15.72 7.39
CA ASP A 74 -10.68 16.54 7.49
C ASP A 74 -9.50 15.77 8.10
N TYR A 75 -9.76 14.96 9.12
CA TYR A 75 -8.76 14.07 9.71
C TYR A 75 -8.20 13.07 8.68
N THR A 76 -9.07 12.41 7.91
CA THR A 76 -8.65 11.45 6.88
C THR A 76 -7.90 12.11 5.71
N ARG A 77 -8.16 13.40 5.43
CA ARG A 77 -7.36 14.19 4.49
C ARG A 77 -5.94 14.42 5.03
N LYS A 78 -5.81 14.89 6.27
CA LYS A 78 -4.50 15.05 6.94
C LYS A 78 -3.70 13.74 6.93
N LEU A 79 -4.37 12.65 7.25
CA LEU A 79 -3.81 11.31 7.23
C LEU A 79 -3.30 10.91 5.83
N THR A 80 -3.97 11.33 4.76
CA THR A 80 -3.52 11.08 3.37
C THR A 80 -2.16 11.75 3.10
N TYR A 81 -1.92 12.96 3.61
CA TYR A 81 -0.61 13.61 3.48
C TYR A 81 0.48 12.88 4.25
N ILE A 82 0.17 12.37 5.45
CA ILE A 82 1.13 11.59 6.25
C ILE A 82 1.46 10.27 5.53
N TRP A 83 0.46 9.60 4.97
CA TRP A 83 0.65 8.41 4.12
C TRP A 83 1.52 8.70 2.90
N ALA A 84 1.28 9.80 2.20
CA ALA A 84 2.10 10.21 1.08
C ALA A 84 3.56 10.47 1.51
N GLY A 85 3.79 11.19 2.61
CA GLY A 85 5.14 11.42 3.12
C GLY A 85 5.86 10.14 3.54
N PHE A 86 5.17 9.25 4.26
CA PHE A 86 5.72 7.96 4.69
C PHE A 86 6.07 7.05 3.50
N THR A 87 5.16 6.92 2.53
CA THR A 87 5.39 6.10 1.32
C THR A 87 6.45 6.69 0.40
N PHE A 88 6.60 8.01 0.37
CA PHE A 88 7.70 8.68 -0.32
C PHE A 88 9.06 8.30 0.29
N LEU A 89 9.19 8.44 1.61
CA LEU A 89 10.41 8.04 2.32
C LEU A 89 10.72 6.55 2.12
N ASN A 90 9.69 5.70 2.19
CA ASN A 90 9.87 4.27 1.97
C ASN A 90 10.35 3.95 0.54
N THR A 91 9.81 4.67 -0.46
CA THR A 91 10.29 4.59 -1.85
C THR A 91 11.76 5.00 -1.97
N LEU A 92 12.16 6.10 -1.33
CA LEU A 92 13.55 6.57 -1.38
C LEU A 92 14.52 5.55 -0.77
N VAL A 93 14.17 4.96 0.37
CA VAL A 93 15.01 3.92 1.01
C VAL A 93 15.03 2.65 0.15
N SER A 94 13.88 2.24 -0.41
CA SER A 94 13.80 1.14 -1.36
C SER A 94 14.73 1.38 -2.57
N LEU A 95 14.72 2.59 -3.14
CA LEU A 95 15.61 2.98 -4.24
C LEU A 95 17.09 2.96 -3.82
N ALA A 96 17.42 3.49 -2.65
CA ALA A 96 18.78 3.47 -2.12
C ALA A 96 19.31 2.03 -1.95
N THR A 97 18.45 1.11 -1.51
CA THR A 97 18.83 -0.30 -1.32
C THR A 97 19.13 -1.04 -2.62
N VAL A 98 18.70 -0.55 -3.78
CA VAL A 98 19.03 -1.16 -5.09
C VAL A 98 20.54 -1.13 -5.36
N PHE A 99 21.20 -0.07 -4.90
CA PHE A 99 22.65 0.13 -5.04
C PHE A 99 23.46 -0.54 -3.92
N MET A 100 22.79 -1.13 -2.93
CA MET A 100 23.41 -1.83 -1.79
C MET A 100 23.56 -3.34 -2.08
N PRO A 101 24.27 -4.10 -1.21
CA PRO A 101 24.38 -5.54 -1.35
C PRO A 101 23.02 -6.25 -1.37
N GLU A 102 22.93 -7.35 -2.13
CA GLU A 102 21.73 -8.22 -2.27
C GLU A 102 21.04 -8.50 -0.92
N LYS A 103 21.84 -8.81 0.12
CA LYS A 103 21.34 -9.11 1.46
C LYS A 103 20.59 -7.94 2.10
N VAL A 104 21.08 -6.71 1.92
CA VAL A 104 20.45 -5.50 2.46
C VAL A 104 19.19 -5.17 1.67
N TRP A 105 19.25 -5.27 0.34
CA TRP A 105 18.10 -5.08 -0.53
C TRP A 105 16.96 -6.05 -0.19
N ALA A 106 17.27 -7.34 -0.05
CA ALA A 106 16.29 -8.39 0.26
C ALA A 106 15.71 -8.22 1.68
N LEU A 107 16.54 -7.86 2.67
CA LEU A 107 16.06 -7.61 4.03
C LEU A 107 15.12 -6.40 4.09
N TYR A 108 15.47 -5.30 3.43
CA TYR A 108 14.64 -4.11 3.46
C TYR A 108 13.34 -4.30 2.68
N ASN A 109 13.45 -4.65 1.39
CA ASN A 109 12.29 -4.76 0.51
C ASN A 109 11.44 -5.99 0.80
N GLY A 110 12.01 -7.05 1.37
CA GLY A 110 11.32 -8.29 1.70
C GLY A 110 10.76 -8.36 3.11
N CYS A 111 11.23 -7.52 4.06
CA CYS A 111 10.78 -7.58 5.45
C CYS A 111 10.51 -6.19 6.05
N ILE A 112 11.53 -5.33 6.13
CA ILE A 112 11.44 -4.05 6.86
C ILE A 112 10.36 -3.14 6.26
N SER A 113 10.30 -3.01 4.94
CA SER A 113 9.29 -2.21 4.25
C SER A 113 7.87 -2.64 4.63
N TYR A 114 7.60 -3.95 4.68
CA TYR A 114 6.29 -4.47 5.08
C TYR A 114 5.99 -4.23 6.55
N LEU A 115 6.99 -4.39 7.43
CA LEU A 115 6.84 -4.08 8.85
C LEU A 115 6.55 -2.60 9.08
N LEU A 116 7.21 -1.70 8.36
CA LEU A 116 6.96 -0.26 8.43
C LEU A 116 5.54 0.06 7.98
N VAL A 117 5.10 -0.44 6.82
CA VAL A 117 3.75 -0.22 6.30
C VAL A 117 2.69 -0.79 7.26
N GLY A 118 2.89 -2.01 7.75
CA GLY A 118 1.98 -2.67 8.69
C GLY A 118 1.90 -1.95 10.04
N SER A 119 3.04 -1.51 10.57
CA SER A 119 3.09 -0.72 11.81
C SER A 119 2.39 0.63 11.63
N PHE A 120 2.59 1.28 10.49
CA PHE A 120 1.95 2.54 10.18
C PHE A 120 0.41 2.40 10.10
N PHE A 121 -0.08 1.33 9.47
CA PHE A 121 -1.50 0.95 9.50
C PHE A 121 -2.01 0.69 10.92
N ALA A 122 -1.26 -0.06 11.75
CA ALA A 122 -1.67 -0.36 13.11
C ALA A 122 -1.78 0.91 13.97
N ILE A 123 -0.81 1.82 13.83
CA ILE A 123 -0.83 3.13 14.51
C ILE A 123 -2.04 3.94 14.05
N GLU A 124 -2.28 4.04 12.73
CA GLU A 124 -3.44 4.75 12.17
C GLU A 124 -4.76 4.21 12.73
N TYR A 125 -4.89 2.88 12.77
CA TYR A 125 -6.08 2.21 13.29
C TYR A 125 -6.32 2.53 14.78
N ILE A 126 -5.28 2.49 15.60
CA ILE A 126 -5.37 2.86 17.02
C ILE A 126 -5.77 4.32 17.18
N VAL A 127 -5.18 5.23 16.39
CA VAL A 127 -5.52 6.66 16.44
C VAL A 127 -6.97 6.88 16.00
N ARG A 128 -7.44 6.15 14.97
CA ARG A 128 -8.82 6.19 14.50
C ARG A 128 -9.80 5.73 15.58
N ILE A 129 -9.51 4.64 16.31
CA ILE A 129 -10.32 4.19 17.45
C ILE A 129 -10.38 5.27 18.53
N LYS A 130 -9.23 5.85 18.91
CA LYS A 130 -9.17 6.91 19.93
C LYS A 130 -9.93 8.17 19.49
N PHE A 131 -9.88 8.51 18.20
CA PHE A 131 -10.63 9.63 17.63
C PHE A 131 -12.13 9.38 17.72
N LYS A 132 -12.63 8.21 17.27
CA LYS A 132 -14.05 7.85 17.39
C LYS A 132 -14.55 7.97 18.83
N ARG A 133 -13.83 7.36 19.78
CA ARG A 133 -14.18 7.43 21.22
C ARG A 133 -14.27 8.86 21.77
N LYS A 134 -13.53 9.82 21.21
CA LYS A 134 -13.50 11.21 21.67
C LYS A 134 -14.59 12.10 21.05
N TYR A 135 -15.10 11.74 19.87
CA TYR A 135 -16.06 12.55 19.10
C TYR A 135 -17.44 11.88 18.93
N ASP A 136 -17.64 10.68 19.49
CA ASP A 136 -18.91 9.97 19.62
C ASP A 136 -19.49 10.03 21.05
N CYS A 137 -19.11 11.05 21.83
CA CYS A 137 -19.90 11.53 22.98
C CYS A 137 -20.79 12.69 22.53
#